data_AF-A0AAW3EV93-F1
#
_entry.id   AF-A0AAW3EV93-F1
#
_cell.length_a   1.000
_cell.length_b   1.000
_cell.length_c   1.000
_cell.angle_alpha   90.00
_cell.angle_beta   90.00
_cell.angle_gamma   90.00
#
_symmetry.space_group_name_H-M   'P 1'
#
loop_
_entity.id
_entity.type
_entity.pdbx_description
1 polymer ?
#
loop_
_entity_poly.entity_id
_entity_poly.type
_entity_poly.pdbx_seq_one_letter_code
_entity_poly.pdbx_strand_id
1 'polypeptide(L)'
;MSKTLCRNVNGRDMDHQARSWQTEITDAYEQELLGVYRGEVLGHRFFLEMAGHYRRDTYARRAFALLAVVEHETGLLLRGLLVRHRIECPLPIESSASGVAAAQAMTGLPWPLLMEAMAERICPAIVRFEALLGTAPAEDHELIELLVEHERALEAFVRCGRSRRNDALKASVRYLRRLKPTNSQRLLI
;
A
#
# COMPACT_ATOMS: atom_id res chain seq x y z
N MET A 1 25.69 -66.82 -29.44
CA MET A 1 25.85 -65.94 -30.61
C MET A 1 26.18 -64.54 -30.12
N SER A 2 27.24 -63.98 -30.68
CA SER A 2 27.97 -62.74 -30.33
C SER A 2 27.24 -61.42 -30.61
N LYS A 3 27.47 -60.47 -29.68
CA LYS A 3 27.83 -59.03 -29.86
C LYS A 3 26.72 -58.09 -30.41
N THR A 4 26.55 -56.84 -29.95
CA THR A 4 27.57 -55.79 -29.77
C THR A 4 27.06 -54.66 -28.85
N LEU A 5 27.97 -54.16 -28.01
CA LEU A 5 27.95 -52.89 -27.25
C LEU A 5 27.85 -51.66 -28.15
N CYS A 6 27.15 -50.62 -27.71
CA CYS A 6 27.62 -49.23 -27.91
C CYS A 6 27.48 -48.46 -26.59
N ARG A 7 28.64 -48.16 -25.97
CA ARG A 7 28.83 -47.10 -24.98
C ARG A 7 29.40 -45.88 -25.71
N ASN A 8 28.89 -44.69 -25.38
CA ASN A 8 29.62 -43.42 -25.36
C ASN A 8 28.82 -42.51 -24.40
N VAL A 9 29.24 -42.24 -23.16
CA VAL A 9 30.28 -41.32 -22.65
C VAL A 9 30.05 -39.86 -23.05
N ASN A 10 29.93 -39.01 -22.02
CA ASN A 10 29.90 -37.54 -21.97
C ASN A 10 28.62 -36.81 -22.40
N GLY A 11 27.92 -36.25 -21.41
CA GLY A 11 26.93 -35.21 -21.65
C GLY A 11 26.17 -34.79 -20.40
N ARG A 12 26.87 -34.16 -19.44
CA ARG A 12 26.39 -33.14 -18.48
C ARG A 12 24.96 -33.29 -17.91
N ASP A 13 24.92 -33.40 -16.58
CA ASP A 13 23.85 -32.88 -15.72
C ASP A 13 23.18 -31.64 -16.33
N MET A 14 21.97 -31.82 -16.84
CA MET A 14 21.09 -30.76 -17.33
C MET A 14 19.70 -31.11 -16.81
N ASP A 15 19.38 -30.55 -15.64
CA ASP A 15 18.04 -30.12 -15.20
C ASP A 15 18.00 -29.77 -13.70
N HIS A 16 19.16 -29.58 -13.07
CA HIS A 16 19.26 -28.61 -11.97
C HIS A 16 19.37 -27.20 -12.56
N GLN A 17 18.27 -26.44 -12.50
CA GLN A 17 18.20 -24.98 -12.24
C GLN A 17 17.06 -24.29 -13.00
N ALA A 18 15.82 -24.69 -12.71
CA ALA A 18 14.79 -23.68 -12.47
C ALA A 18 15.01 -23.10 -11.05
N ARG A 19 16.17 -22.46 -10.82
CA ARG A 19 16.41 -21.72 -9.58
C ARG A 19 15.54 -20.48 -9.65
N SER A 20 14.42 -20.57 -8.94
CA SER A 20 13.60 -19.46 -8.45
C SER A 20 14.47 -18.27 -8.08
N TRP A 21 14.53 -17.24 -8.94
CA TRP A 21 15.12 -15.95 -8.64
C TRP A 21 14.16 -15.10 -7.81
N GLN A 22 13.64 -15.66 -6.72
CA GLN A 22 12.91 -14.89 -5.71
C GLN A 22 13.90 -14.66 -4.57
N THR A 23 14.25 -13.40 -4.33
CA THR A 23 15.09 -13.01 -3.21
C THR A 23 14.39 -13.44 -1.93
N GLU A 24 15.08 -14.17 -1.06
CA GLU A 24 14.58 -14.41 0.29
C GLU A 24 14.50 -13.06 1.01
N ILE A 25 13.28 -12.66 1.37
CA ILE A 25 13.06 -11.45 2.16
C ILE A 25 13.34 -11.72 3.63
N THR A 26 13.72 -10.68 4.36
CA THR A 26 13.94 -10.78 5.80
C THR A 26 12.62 -10.79 6.56
N ASP A 27 12.57 -11.46 7.72
CA ASP A 27 11.41 -11.40 8.64
C ASP A 27 11.01 -9.96 8.97
N ALA A 28 12.00 -9.06 9.09
CA ALA A 28 11.76 -7.64 9.34
C ALA A 28 10.98 -6.98 8.19
N TYR A 29 11.37 -7.26 6.94
CA TYR A 29 10.68 -6.73 5.77
C TYR A 29 9.24 -7.28 5.64
N GLU A 30 9.07 -8.58 5.91
CA GLU A 30 7.74 -9.20 5.95
C GLU A 30 6.82 -8.54 7.00
N GLN A 31 7.30 -8.37 8.23
CA GLN A 31 6.52 -7.73 9.30
C GLN A 31 6.17 -6.27 8.96
N GLU A 32 7.09 -5.55 8.33
CA GLU A 32 6.83 -4.20 7.84
C GLU A 32 5.73 -4.20 6.78
N LEU A 33 5.81 -5.03 5.73
CA LEU A 33 4.78 -5.11 4.69
C LEU A 33 3.39 -5.45 5.25
N LEU A 34 3.32 -6.40 6.21
CA LEU A 34 2.08 -6.72 6.90
C LEU A 34 1.55 -5.53 7.72
N GLY A 35 2.43 -4.84 8.44
CA GLY A 35 2.09 -3.66 9.22
C GLY A 35 1.52 -2.54 8.35
N VAL A 36 2.13 -2.30 7.19
CA VAL A 36 1.69 -1.29 6.22
C VAL A 36 0.34 -1.69 5.62
N TYR A 37 0.17 -2.94 5.18
CA TYR A 37 -1.11 -3.41 4.64
C TYR A 37 -2.26 -3.26 5.65
N ARG A 38 -2.00 -3.60 6.92
CA ARG A 38 -2.96 -3.39 8.02
C ARG A 38 -3.26 -1.90 8.23
N GLY A 39 -2.27 -1.03 8.02
CA GLY A 39 -2.40 0.42 8.02
C GLY A 39 -3.38 0.91 6.96
N GLU A 40 -3.22 0.49 5.71
CA GLU A 40 -4.12 0.88 4.60
C GLU A 40 -5.56 0.43 4.84
N VAL A 41 -5.75 -0.78 5.37
CA VAL A 41 -7.09 -1.28 5.72
C VAL A 41 -7.73 -0.39 6.81
N LEU A 42 -6.95 -0.01 7.82
CA LEU A 42 -7.39 0.88 8.89
C LEU A 42 -7.74 2.26 8.32
N GLY A 43 -6.84 2.87 7.55
CA GLY A 43 -7.01 4.19 6.96
C GLY A 43 -8.20 4.23 6.00
N HIS A 44 -8.38 3.20 5.17
CA HIS A 44 -9.53 3.08 4.28
C HIS A 44 -10.84 3.15 5.06
N ARG A 45 -10.96 2.37 6.14
CA ARG A 45 -12.15 2.39 6.98
C ARG A 45 -12.33 3.70 7.72
N PHE A 46 -11.25 4.24 8.28
CA PHE A 46 -11.26 5.55 8.94
C PHE A 46 -11.84 6.62 8.01
N PHE A 47 -11.33 6.74 6.78
CA PHE A 47 -11.79 7.76 5.84
C PHE A 47 -13.20 7.54 5.32
N LEU A 48 -13.64 6.29 5.13
CA LEU A 48 -15.04 6.01 4.80
C LEU A 48 -15.99 6.49 5.91
N GLU A 49 -15.68 6.19 7.17
CA GLU A 49 -16.49 6.64 8.31
C GLU A 49 -16.52 8.16 8.41
N MET A 50 -15.38 8.82 8.24
CA MET A 50 -15.29 10.28 8.23
C MET A 50 -16.11 10.89 7.08
N ALA A 51 -16.06 10.31 5.88
CA ALA A 51 -16.88 10.76 4.76
C ALA A 51 -18.39 10.63 5.07
N GLY A 52 -18.80 9.54 5.73
CA GLY A 52 -20.16 9.33 6.20
C GLY A 52 -20.61 10.35 7.25
N HIS A 53 -19.75 10.64 8.23
CA HIS A 53 -20.00 11.64 9.27
C HIS A 53 -20.20 13.03 8.65
N TYR A 54 -19.31 13.45 7.76
CA TYR A 54 -19.35 14.76 7.10
C TYR A 54 -20.31 14.83 5.91
N ARG A 55 -21.35 14.00 5.82
CA ARG A 55 -22.25 13.90 4.65
C ARG A 55 -22.86 15.23 4.15
N ARG A 56 -23.00 16.23 5.04
CA ARG A 56 -23.52 17.58 4.76
C ARG A 56 -22.44 18.62 4.43
N ASP A 57 -21.17 18.37 4.78
CA ASP A 57 -20.03 19.20 4.40
C ASP A 57 -19.45 18.65 3.08
N THR A 58 -19.80 19.31 1.97
CA THR A 58 -19.45 18.81 0.63
C THR A 58 -17.94 18.70 0.42
N TYR A 59 -17.15 19.61 1.00
CA TYR A 59 -15.70 19.56 0.87
C TYR A 59 -15.13 18.39 1.69
N ALA A 60 -15.44 18.33 2.98
CA ALA A 60 -14.90 17.29 3.86
C ALA A 60 -15.31 15.89 3.40
N ARG A 61 -16.58 15.70 3.00
CA ARG A 61 -17.07 14.44 2.44
C ARG A 61 -16.27 14.02 1.20
N ARG A 62 -16.05 14.93 0.26
CA ARG A 62 -15.31 14.64 -0.98
C ARG A 62 -13.84 14.33 -0.69
N ALA A 63 -13.22 15.10 0.20
CA ALA A 63 -11.84 14.88 0.62
C ALA A 63 -11.68 13.49 1.23
N PHE A 64 -12.47 13.14 2.24
CA PHE A 64 -12.37 11.83 2.89
C PHE A 64 -12.76 10.68 1.96
N ALA A 65 -13.76 10.85 1.09
CA ALA A 65 -14.07 9.83 0.09
C ALA A 65 -12.90 9.59 -0.88
N LEU A 66 -12.19 10.65 -1.29
CA LEU A 66 -11.01 10.52 -2.14
C LEU A 66 -9.86 9.81 -1.40
N LEU A 67 -9.61 10.17 -0.14
CA LEU A 67 -8.57 9.53 0.66
C LEU A 67 -8.90 8.05 0.93
N ALA A 68 -10.17 7.70 1.16
CA ALA A 68 -10.57 6.31 1.25
C ALA A 68 -10.25 5.51 -0.03
N VAL A 69 -10.34 6.13 -1.22
CA VAL A 69 -9.92 5.51 -2.47
C VAL A 69 -8.41 5.38 -2.55
N VAL A 70 -7.64 6.39 -2.09
CA VAL A 70 -6.18 6.30 -1.98
C VAL A 70 -5.76 5.08 -1.18
N GLU A 71 -6.24 4.94 0.05
CA GLU A 71 -5.92 3.80 0.94
C GLU A 71 -6.32 2.46 0.32
N HIS A 72 -7.49 2.40 -0.32
CA HIS A 72 -7.95 1.15 -0.95
C HIS A 72 -7.01 0.68 -2.05
N GLU A 73 -6.63 1.60 -2.95
CA GLU A 73 -5.78 1.28 -4.10
C GLU A 73 -4.35 0.96 -3.64
N THR A 74 -3.82 1.66 -2.63
CA THR A 74 -2.55 1.29 -1.99
C THR A 74 -2.63 -0.10 -1.34
N GLY A 75 -3.73 -0.41 -0.65
CA GLY A 75 -3.95 -1.72 -0.04
C GLY A 75 -3.99 -2.86 -1.07
N LEU A 76 -4.53 -2.61 -2.27
CA LEU A 76 -4.49 -3.58 -3.37
C LEU A 76 -3.06 -3.80 -3.89
N LEU A 77 -2.28 -2.72 -4.01
CA LEU A 77 -0.86 -2.78 -4.38
C LEU A 77 -0.06 -3.67 -3.40
N LEU A 78 -0.22 -3.40 -2.10
CA LEU A 78 0.43 -4.15 -1.02
C LEU A 78 -0.02 -5.60 -0.97
N ARG A 79 -1.31 -5.86 -1.19
CA ARG A 79 -1.79 -7.25 -1.28
C ARG A 79 -1.10 -8.01 -2.41
N GLY A 80 -0.82 -7.35 -3.54
CA GLY A 80 -0.02 -7.91 -4.63
C GLY A 80 1.42 -8.24 -4.19
N LEU A 81 2.04 -7.38 -3.40
CA LEU A 81 3.36 -7.62 -2.79
C LEU A 81 3.36 -8.80 -1.82
N LEU A 82 2.39 -8.86 -0.90
CA LEU A 82 2.24 -9.98 0.04
C LEU A 82 2.11 -11.31 -0.70
N VAL A 83 1.29 -11.36 -1.75
CA VAL A 83 1.13 -12.55 -2.60
C VAL A 83 2.44 -12.92 -3.31
N ARG A 84 3.18 -11.94 -3.84
CA ARG A 84 4.46 -12.17 -4.53
C ARG A 84 5.47 -12.86 -3.60
N HIS A 85 5.53 -12.41 -2.35
CA HIS A 85 6.43 -12.94 -1.33
C HIS A 85 5.86 -14.13 -0.55
N ARG A 86 4.66 -14.62 -0.92
CA ARG A 86 3.97 -15.72 -0.26
C ARG A 86 3.72 -15.49 1.23
N ILE A 87 3.59 -14.21 1.61
CA ILE A 87 3.22 -13.81 2.97
C ILE A 87 1.72 -14.03 3.12
N GLU A 88 1.32 -14.70 4.21
CA GLU A 88 -0.09 -14.91 4.51
C GLU A 88 -0.79 -13.56 4.76
N CYS A 89 -1.87 -13.30 4.03
CA CYS A 89 -2.64 -12.08 4.15
C CYS A 89 -3.85 -12.34 5.06
N PRO A 90 -3.78 -11.95 6.35
CA PRO A 90 -4.86 -12.24 7.29
C PRO A 90 -6.13 -11.46 6.92
N LEU A 91 -7.28 -11.99 7.35
CA LEU A 91 -8.55 -11.27 7.19
C LEU A 91 -8.47 -9.91 7.90
N PRO A 92 -8.88 -8.82 7.23
CA PRO A 92 -8.69 -7.45 7.73
C PRO A 92 -9.63 -7.02 8.86
N ILE A 93 -10.16 -7.94 9.66
CA ILE A 93 -11.26 -7.68 10.63
C ILE A 93 -10.81 -6.66 11.69
N GLU A 94 -9.68 -6.90 12.34
CA GLU A 94 -9.18 -6.06 13.45
C GLU A 94 -8.76 -4.67 12.97
N SER A 95 -8.03 -4.58 11.87
CA SER A 95 -7.65 -3.31 11.23
C SER A 95 -8.89 -2.51 10.81
N SER A 96 -9.90 -3.18 10.24
CA SER A 96 -11.15 -2.54 9.86
C SER A 96 -11.89 -1.98 11.08
N ALA A 97 -12.01 -2.75 12.16
CA ALA A 97 -12.63 -2.29 13.40
C ALA A 97 -11.86 -1.13 14.05
N SER A 98 -10.52 -1.19 14.01
CA SER A 98 -9.65 -0.13 14.52
C SER A 98 -9.82 1.18 13.74
N GLY A 99 -10.04 1.10 12.41
CA GLY A 99 -10.31 2.28 11.58
C GLY A 99 -11.62 2.98 11.97
N VAL A 100 -12.67 2.18 12.24
CA VAL A 100 -13.96 2.70 12.72
C VAL A 100 -13.80 3.38 14.09
N ALA A 101 -13.12 2.72 15.04
CA ALA A 101 -12.90 3.27 16.38
C ALA A 101 -12.06 4.57 16.33
N ALA A 102 -11.03 4.61 15.48
CA ALA A 102 -10.22 5.81 15.28
C ALA A 102 -11.04 6.97 14.70
N ALA A 103 -11.94 6.70 13.76
CA ALA A 103 -12.83 7.72 13.21
C ALA A 103 -13.77 8.25 14.30
N GLN A 104 -14.40 7.37 15.06
CA GLN A 104 -15.30 7.74 16.16
C GLN A 104 -14.62 8.63 17.22
N ALA A 105 -13.35 8.36 17.54
CA ALA A 105 -12.58 9.17 18.47
C ALA A 105 -12.31 10.61 17.96
N MET A 106 -12.37 10.83 16.63
CA MET A 106 -12.10 12.11 16.00
C MET A 106 -13.36 12.82 15.48
N THR A 107 -14.48 12.10 15.31
CA THR A 107 -15.77 12.66 14.90
C THR A 107 -16.32 13.57 15.99
N GLY A 108 -16.12 14.88 15.82
CA GLY A 108 -16.49 15.90 16.80
C GLY A 108 -15.43 16.99 16.94
N LEU A 109 -14.19 16.71 16.51
CA LEU A 109 -13.14 17.72 16.49
C LEU A 109 -13.49 18.84 15.47
N PRO A 110 -13.29 20.12 15.84
CA PRO A 110 -13.24 21.20 14.87
C PRO A 110 -12.21 20.90 13.78
N TRP A 111 -12.52 21.29 12.54
CA TRP A 111 -11.68 20.97 11.38
C TRP A 111 -10.17 21.25 11.55
N PRO A 112 -9.75 22.40 12.13
CA PRO A 112 -8.32 22.65 12.34
C PRO A 112 -7.66 21.66 13.31
N LEU A 113 -8.36 21.28 14.39
CA LEU A 113 -7.87 20.32 15.38
C LEU A 113 -7.89 18.90 14.82
N LEU A 114 -8.85 18.57 13.95
CA LEU A 114 -8.87 17.31 13.24
C LEU A 114 -7.65 17.16 12.31
N MET A 115 -7.32 18.20 11.53
CA MET A 115 -6.14 18.17 10.65
C MET A 115 -4.84 18.04 11.45
N GLU A 116 -4.76 18.68 12.61
CA GLU A 116 -3.61 18.57 13.53
C GLU A 116 -3.48 17.16 14.11
N ALA A 117 -4.56 16.61 14.67
CA ALA A 117 -4.58 15.25 15.21
C ALA A 117 -4.27 14.18 14.14
N MET A 118 -4.69 14.41 12.89
CA MET A 118 -4.31 13.54 11.77
C MET A 118 -2.84 13.71 11.39
N ALA A 119 -2.33 14.95 11.38
CA ALA A 119 -0.92 15.22 11.05
C ALA A 119 0.05 14.55 12.03
N GLU A 120 -0.28 14.55 13.33
CA GLU A 120 0.49 13.85 14.37
C GLU A 120 0.64 12.34 14.09
N ARG A 121 -0.37 11.74 13.44
CA ARG A 121 -0.36 10.31 13.09
C ARG A 121 0.32 10.03 11.75
N ILE A 122 0.11 10.90 10.75
CA ILE A 122 0.55 10.68 9.36
C ILE A 122 2.00 11.11 9.15
N CYS A 123 2.44 12.26 9.68
CA CYS A 123 3.78 12.79 9.38
C CYS A 123 4.94 11.88 9.83
N PRO A 124 4.87 11.17 10.98
CA PRO A 124 5.93 10.24 11.36
C PRO A 124 6.07 9.04 10.42
N ALA A 125 5.02 8.70 9.67
CA ALA A 125 5.01 7.53 8.80
C ALA A 125 5.98 7.68 7.61
N ILE A 126 6.12 8.88 7.04
CA ILE A 126 7.03 9.13 5.89
C ILE A 126 8.45 8.64 6.18
N VAL A 127 8.99 8.96 7.36
CA VAL A 127 10.35 8.56 7.76
C VAL A 127 10.49 7.03 7.80
N ARG A 128 9.45 6.34 8.27
CA ARG A 128 9.41 4.88 8.31
C ARG A 128 9.44 4.27 6.90
N PHE A 129 8.68 4.82 5.95
CA PHE A 129 8.67 4.31 4.57
C PHE A 129 9.95 4.63 3.79
N GLU A 130 10.54 5.80 4.02
CA GLU A 130 11.86 6.11 3.45
C GLU A 130 12.94 5.15 3.97
N ALA A 131 12.87 4.74 5.25
CA ALA A 131 13.73 3.69 5.80
C ALA A 131 13.42 2.30 5.21
N LEU A 132 12.15 1.99 4.96
CA LEU A 132 11.75 0.72 4.32
C LEU A 132 12.34 0.60 2.91
N LEU A 133 12.38 1.68 2.13
CA LEU A 133 13.01 1.68 0.81
C LEU A 133 14.50 1.29 0.86
N GLY A 134 15.21 1.69 1.92
CA GLY A 134 16.61 1.34 2.11
C GLY A 134 16.88 -0.14 2.45
N THR A 135 15.85 -0.87 2.88
CA THR A 135 15.95 -2.29 3.27
C THR A 135 15.16 -3.22 2.34
N ALA A 136 14.37 -2.66 1.44
CA ALA A 136 13.55 -3.42 0.50
C ALA A 136 14.43 -4.16 -0.55
N PRO A 137 14.01 -5.35 -1.00
CA PRO A 137 14.57 -6.00 -2.18
C PRO A 137 14.48 -5.09 -3.40
N ALA A 138 15.49 -5.15 -4.28
CA ALA A 138 15.58 -4.27 -5.45
C ALA A 138 14.35 -4.38 -6.37
N GLU A 139 13.78 -5.58 -6.48
CA GLU A 139 12.56 -5.86 -7.25
C GLU A 139 11.31 -5.16 -6.72
N ASP A 140 11.31 -4.70 -5.47
CA ASP A 140 10.17 -4.02 -4.85
C ASP A 140 10.35 -2.51 -4.76
N HIS A 141 11.53 -1.96 -5.09
CA HIS A 141 11.85 -0.54 -4.92
C HIS A 141 10.82 0.38 -5.56
N GLU A 142 10.41 0.13 -6.80
CA GLU A 142 9.39 0.95 -7.49
C GLU A 142 8.06 0.98 -6.71
N LEU A 143 7.66 -0.14 -6.11
CA LEU A 143 6.42 -0.22 -5.35
C LEU A 143 6.56 0.46 -3.98
N ILE A 144 7.73 0.34 -3.34
CA ILE A 144 7.99 1.04 -2.07
C ILE A 144 8.10 2.55 -2.29
N GLU A 145 8.64 3.01 -3.43
CA GLU A 145 8.60 4.43 -3.82
C GLU A 145 7.15 4.94 -3.94
N LEU A 146 6.23 4.13 -4.49
CA LEU A 146 4.81 4.48 -4.51
C LEU A 146 4.22 4.60 -3.09
N LEU A 147 4.66 3.81 -2.11
CA LEU A 147 4.23 3.97 -0.71
C LEU A 147 4.75 5.29 -0.10
N VAL A 148 5.97 5.69 -0.42
CA VAL A 148 6.49 7.01 -0.01
C VAL A 148 5.66 8.14 -0.65
N GLU A 149 5.28 8.01 -1.92
CA GLU A 149 4.39 8.97 -2.57
C GLU A 149 2.99 9.02 -1.96
N HIS A 150 2.45 7.87 -1.54
CA HIS A 150 1.18 7.76 -0.82
C HIS A 150 1.22 8.62 0.47
N GLU A 151 2.24 8.44 1.31
CA GLU A 151 2.35 9.18 2.56
C GLU A 151 2.53 10.68 2.33
N ARG A 152 3.32 11.07 1.33
CA ARG A 152 3.47 12.47 0.94
C ARG A 152 2.13 13.07 0.48
N ALA A 153 1.25 12.27 -0.14
CA ALA A 153 -0.08 12.71 -0.51
C ALA A 153 -0.99 12.92 0.71
N LEU A 154 -0.93 12.04 1.70
CA LEU A 154 -1.66 12.20 2.97
C LEU A 154 -1.13 13.41 3.76
N GLU A 155 0.19 13.57 3.84
CA GLU A 155 0.85 14.70 4.52
C GLU A 155 0.44 16.04 3.89
N ALA A 156 0.46 16.12 2.56
CA ALA A 156 0.01 17.31 1.84
C ALA A 156 -1.45 17.66 2.17
N PHE A 157 -2.32 16.65 2.30
CA PHE A 157 -3.70 16.87 2.71
C PHE A 157 -3.80 17.46 4.12
N VAL A 158 -3.15 16.87 5.11
CA VAL A 158 -3.28 17.34 6.51
C VAL A 158 -2.58 18.69 6.75
N ARG A 159 -1.46 18.97 6.08
CA ARG A 159 -0.76 20.26 6.18
C ARG A 159 -1.52 21.39 5.48
N CYS A 160 -2.04 21.14 4.28
CA CYS A 160 -2.75 22.17 3.51
C CYS A 160 -4.26 22.22 3.81
N GLY A 161 -4.81 21.18 4.45
CA GLY A 161 -6.24 20.96 4.67
C GLY A 161 -6.90 22.02 5.54
N ARG A 162 -6.13 22.74 6.37
CA ARG A 162 -6.63 23.90 7.13
C ARG A 162 -7.28 24.96 6.24
N SER A 163 -6.81 25.11 5.01
CA SER A 163 -7.34 26.07 4.03
C SER A 163 -8.60 25.60 3.31
N ARG A 164 -8.98 24.32 3.43
CA ARG A 164 -10.12 23.69 2.75
C ARG A 164 -10.16 23.91 1.24
N ARG A 165 -8.98 24.01 0.62
CA ARG A 165 -8.83 24.16 -0.84
C ARG A 165 -8.64 22.80 -1.50
N ASN A 166 -9.07 22.69 -2.75
CA ASN A 166 -8.82 21.50 -3.57
C ASN A 166 -7.32 21.29 -3.86
N ASP A 167 -6.51 22.34 -3.70
CA ASP A 167 -5.06 22.25 -3.81
C ASP A 167 -4.46 21.20 -2.86
N ALA A 168 -5.06 21.02 -1.68
CA ALA A 168 -4.65 20.02 -0.68
C ALA A 168 -4.83 18.57 -1.17
N LEU A 169 -5.69 18.33 -2.17
CA LEU A 169 -5.96 16.99 -2.72
C LEU A 169 -5.19 16.70 -4.02
N LYS A 170 -4.44 17.68 -4.55
CA LYS A 170 -3.70 17.51 -5.81
C LYS A 170 -2.66 16.39 -5.73
N ALA A 171 -2.02 16.21 -4.59
CA ALA A 171 -1.07 15.13 -4.36
C ALA A 171 -1.76 13.76 -4.42
N SER A 172 -2.89 13.59 -3.72
CA SER A 172 -3.71 12.38 -3.74
C SER A 172 -4.21 12.02 -5.14
N VAL A 173 -4.68 13.00 -5.91
CA VAL A 173 -5.12 12.78 -7.30
C VAL A 173 -3.95 12.35 -8.20
N ARG A 174 -2.77 12.96 -8.03
CA ARG A 174 -1.57 12.61 -8.80
C ARG A 174 -1.11 11.19 -8.48
N TYR A 175 -1.10 10.83 -7.19
CA TYR A 175 -0.78 9.49 -6.72
C TYR A 175 -1.69 8.43 -7.36
N LEU A 176 -3.00 8.62 -7.29
CA LEU A 176 -3.97 7.70 -7.91
C LEU A 176 -3.78 7.55 -9.43
N ARG A 177 -3.38 8.62 -10.13
CA ARG A 177 -3.06 8.54 -11.56
C ARG A 177 -1.80 7.73 -11.83
N ARG A 178 -0.85 7.71 -10.91
CA ARG A 178 0.40 6.93 -11.01
C ARG A 178 0.20 5.46 -10.65
N LEU A 179 -0.81 5.12 -9.84
CA LEU A 179 -1.22 3.73 -9.64
C LEU A 179 -1.97 3.15 -10.86
N LYS A 180 -2.65 4.00 -11.64
CA LYS A 180 -3.51 3.60 -12.76
C LYS A 180 -2.92 3.61 -14.19
N PRO A 181 -1.61 3.82 -14.48
CA PRO A 181 -1.12 3.80 -15.86
C PRO A 181 -0.84 2.38 -16.40
N THR A 182 -1.33 1.31 -15.76
CA THR A 182 -1.09 -0.08 -16.19
C THR A 182 -2.36 -0.94 -16.15
N ASN A 183 -3.50 -0.42 -16.60
CA ASN A 183 -4.72 -1.24 -16.74
C ASN A 183 -5.55 -1.00 -18.02
N SER A 184 -4.91 -0.56 -19.11
CA SER A 184 -5.54 -0.51 -20.45
C SER A 184 -5.40 -1.80 -21.27
N GLN A 185 -5.05 -2.95 -20.68
CA GLN A 185 -4.93 -4.22 -21.45
C GLN A 185 -5.47 -5.49 -20.79
N ARG A 186 -6.16 -5.45 -19.65
CA ARG A 186 -6.82 -6.67 -19.14
C ARG A 186 -8.19 -6.35 -18.59
N LEU A 187 -9.16 -6.28 -19.50
CA LEU A 187 -10.53 -6.78 -19.38
C LEU A 187 -11.14 -6.79 -20.79
N LEU A 188 -10.53 -7.62 -21.65
CA LEU A 188 -11.22 -8.31 -22.75
C LEU A 188 -11.22 -9.78 -22.35
N ILE A 189 -12.24 -10.20 -21.59
CA ILE A 189 -12.95 -11.48 -21.72
C ILE A 189 -14.39 -11.21 -21.28
#